data_AF-A0A7S8FCQ1-F1
#
_entry.id   AF-A0A7S8FCQ1-F1
#
_cell.length_a   1.000
_cell.length_b   1.000
_cell.length_c   1.000
_cell.angle_alpha   90.00
_cell.angle_beta   90.00
_cell.angle_gamma   90.00
#
_symmetry.space_group_name_H-M   'P 1'
#
loop_
_entity.id
_entity.type
_entity.pdbx_description
1 polymer ?
#
loop_
_entity_poly.entity_id
_entity_poly.type
_entity_poly.pdbx_seq_one_letter_code
_entity_poly.pdbx_strand_id
1 'polypeptide(L)'
;MRVRRSMLIAICWIFLLFDVPAYAQLGGGQQGAERILNGMPPEILAKVESLAQIIQQSIKDGQLTDDEVQRSMMSGQLGKRLKQLSPEAGQLLSDISQASKEGKGPGEESILPLLGGLGISPE
;
A
#
# COMPACT_ATOMS: atom_id res chain seq x y z
N MET A 1 18.51 53.96 -21.30
CA MET A 1 18.91 53.00 -20.25
C MET A 1 17.68 52.60 -19.42
N ARG A 2 17.54 51.29 -19.16
CA ARG A 2 16.90 50.65 -17.99
C ARG A 2 15.49 51.06 -17.55
N VAL A 3 14.43 50.65 -18.25
CA VAL A 3 13.16 50.26 -17.58
C VAL A 3 12.37 49.25 -18.43
N ARG A 4 12.93 48.07 -18.74
CA ARG A 4 12.16 46.99 -19.41
C ARG A 4 12.46 45.57 -18.88
N ARG A 5 13.15 45.46 -17.75
CA ARG A 5 13.57 44.15 -17.18
C ARG A 5 12.93 43.79 -15.84
N SER A 6 12.24 44.71 -15.17
CA SER A 6 11.71 44.47 -13.82
C SER A 6 10.26 43.96 -13.77
N MET A 7 9.57 43.84 -14.91
CA MET A 7 8.13 43.48 -14.90
C MET A 7 7.85 41.99 -15.18
N LEU A 8 8.87 41.18 -15.44
CA LEU A 8 8.72 39.73 -15.60
C LEU A 8 9.00 38.94 -14.30
N ILE A 9 9.58 39.58 -13.29
CA ILE A 9 9.99 38.91 -12.05
C ILE A 9 8.90 38.99 -10.97
N ALA A 10 7.99 39.96 -11.05
CA ALA A 10 6.94 40.16 -10.04
C ALA A 10 5.78 39.15 -10.11
N ILE A 11 5.59 38.44 -11.23
CA ILE A 11 4.48 37.48 -11.42
C ILE A 11 4.85 36.06 -10.92
N CYS A 12 6.14 35.76 -10.74
CA CYS A 12 6.60 34.44 -10.30
C CYS A 12 6.42 34.18 -8.79
N TRP A 13 6.17 35.20 -7.98
CA TRP A 13 6.08 35.03 -6.52
C TRP A 13 4.68 34.67 -6.01
N ILE A 14 3.63 34.86 -6.82
CA ILE A 14 2.26 34.59 -6.41
C ILE A 14 1.85 33.11 -6.57
N PHE A 15 2.59 32.32 -7.36
CA PHE A 15 2.31 30.89 -7.53
C PHE A 15 2.97 29.98 -6.47
N LEU A 16 3.80 30.53 -5.58
CA LEU A 16 4.48 29.75 -4.52
C LEU A 16 3.71 29.68 -3.19
N LEU A 17 2.51 30.26 -3.10
CA LEU A 17 1.65 30.18 -1.91
C LEU A 17 0.57 29.08 -2.00
N PHE A 18 0.60 28.26 -3.05
CA PHE A 18 -0.27 27.09 -3.21
C PHE A 18 0.53 25.79 -3.14
N ASP A 19 1.39 25.65 -2.14
CA ASP A 19 1.75 24.32 -1.63
C ASP A 19 1.00 24.16 -0.30
N VAL A 20 -0.30 23.88 -0.41
CA VAL A 20 -0.95 23.11 0.65
C VAL A 20 -0.52 21.68 0.36
N PRO A 21 0.42 21.09 1.12
CA PRO A 21 0.53 19.66 1.12
C PRO A 21 -0.81 19.13 1.62
N ALA A 22 -1.65 18.69 0.70
CA ALA A 22 -2.81 17.87 0.98
C ALA A 22 -2.36 16.47 1.45
N TYR A 23 -1.48 16.40 2.45
CA TYR A 23 -1.16 15.19 3.20
C TYR A 23 -2.04 15.06 4.47
N ALA A 24 -2.99 15.97 4.67
CA ALA A 24 -3.88 15.97 5.83
C ALA A 24 -5.15 15.09 5.70
N GLN A 25 -5.19 14.12 4.77
CA GLN A 25 -6.27 13.12 4.72
C GLN A 25 -5.77 11.67 4.91
N LEU A 26 -4.55 11.47 5.39
CA LEU A 26 -3.99 10.13 5.67
C LEU A 26 -3.69 9.89 7.15
N GLY A 27 -4.25 10.72 8.05
CA GLY A 27 -4.08 10.58 9.51
C GLY A 27 -4.79 9.37 10.14
N GLY A 28 -5.64 8.66 9.39
CA GLY A 28 -6.35 7.47 9.88
C GLY A 28 -5.80 6.12 9.37
N GLY A 29 -5.01 6.12 8.29
CA GLY A 29 -4.58 4.88 7.62
C GLY A 29 -3.45 4.15 8.35
N GLN A 30 -2.46 4.90 8.84
CA GLN A 30 -1.26 4.32 9.46
C GLN A 30 -1.56 3.77 10.86
N GLN A 31 -2.30 4.53 11.68
CA GLN A 31 -2.77 4.07 13.01
C GLN A 31 -3.75 2.89 12.91
N GLY A 32 -4.54 2.82 11.83
CA GLY A 32 -5.41 1.69 11.52
C GLY A 32 -4.59 0.44 11.21
N ALA A 33 -3.65 0.53 10.27
CA ALA A 33 -2.78 -0.59 9.89
C ALA A 33 -1.95 -1.13 11.06
N GLU A 34 -1.39 -0.24 11.90
CA GLU A 34 -0.64 -0.64 13.09
C GLU A 34 -1.51 -1.38 14.11
N ARG A 35 -2.75 -0.93 14.34
CA ARG A 35 -3.69 -1.65 15.24
C ARG A 35 -4.08 -3.03 14.70
N ILE A 36 -4.26 -3.13 13.38
CA ILE A 36 -4.59 -4.38 12.68
C ILE A 36 -3.43 -5.38 12.83
N LEU A 37 -2.20 -4.94 12.61
CA LEU A 37 -1.01 -5.79 12.74
C LEU A 37 -0.76 -6.22 14.20
N ASN A 38 -0.95 -5.33 15.17
CA ASN A 38 -0.80 -5.66 16.60
C ASN A 38 -1.88 -6.63 17.10
N GLY A 39 -3.04 -6.69 16.43
CA GLY A 39 -4.11 -7.63 16.77
C GLY A 39 -3.96 -9.02 16.16
N MET A 40 -2.94 -9.27 15.33
CA MET A 40 -2.75 -10.58 14.70
C MET A 40 -2.08 -11.59 15.63
N PRO A 41 -2.41 -12.89 15.50
CA PRO A 41 -1.59 -13.95 16.04
C PRO A 41 -0.17 -13.86 15.49
N PRO A 42 0.87 -14.17 16.29
CA PRO A 42 2.28 -14.08 15.87
C PRO A 42 2.58 -14.86 14.59
N GLU A 43 1.93 -16.00 14.41
CA GLU A 43 2.07 -16.83 13.21
C GLU A 43 1.57 -16.12 11.94
N ILE A 44 0.43 -15.44 12.02
CA ILE A 44 -0.17 -14.75 10.87
C ILE A 44 0.61 -13.47 10.58
N LEU A 45 1.07 -12.77 11.62
CA LEU A 45 1.95 -11.62 11.47
C LEU A 45 3.22 -12.02 10.70
N ALA A 46 3.88 -13.12 11.08
CA ALA A 46 5.07 -13.61 10.38
C ALA A 46 4.81 -13.91 8.90
N LYS A 47 3.62 -14.44 8.55
CA LYS A 47 3.24 -14.68 7.15
C LYS A 47 3.02 -13.37 6.37
N VAL A 48 2.40 -12.37 7.00
CA VAL A 48 2.24 -11.03 6.42
C VAL A 48 3.61 -10.36 6.20
N GLU A 49 4.52 -10.48 7.16
CA GLU A 49 5.89 -9.99 7.05
C GLU A 49 6.65 -10.67 5.90
N SER A 50 6.56 -11.99 5.77
CA SER A 50 7.16 -12.72 4.63
C SER A 50 6.61 -12.24 3.29
N LEU A 51 5.30 -11.99 3.20
CA LEU A 51 4.69 -11.46 1.97
C LEU A 51 5.21 -10.04 1.66
N ALA A 52 5.35 -9.19 2.68
CA ALA A 52 5.93 -7.86 2.53
C ALA A 52 7.41 -7.91 2.08
N GLN A 53 8.17 -8.91 2.54
CA GLN A 53 9.54 -9.14 2.08
C GLN A 53 9.58 -9.53 0.60
N ILE A 54 8.68 -10.40 0.14
CA ILE A 54 8.58 -10.76 -1.29
C ILE A 54 8.30 -9.52 -2.14
N ILE A 55 7.33 -8.68 -1.73
CA ILE A 55 7.00 -7.45 -2.45
C ILE A 55 8.23 -6.53 -2.53
N GLN A 56 8.90 -6.28 -1.40
CA GLN A 56 10.09 -5.44 -1.35
C GLN A 56 11.24 -6.01 -2.19
N GLN A 57 11.43 -7.32 -2.19
CA GLN A 57 12.47 -7.97 -2.99
C GLN A 57 12.15 -7.87 -4.48
N SER A 58 10.91 -8.10 -4.89
CA SER A 58 10.48 -7.91 -6.28
C SER A 58 10.61 -6.46 -6.75
N ILE A 59 10.45 -5.46 -5.86
CA ILE A 59 10.73 -4.06 -6.19
C ILE A 59 12.24 -3.84 -6.39
N LYS A 60 13.06 -4.34 -5.47
CA LYS A 60 14.53 -4.24 -5.59
C LYS A 60 15.07 -4.91 -6.85
N ASP A 61 14.47 -6.03 -7.24
CA ASP A 61 14.84 -6.80 -8.43
C ASP A 61 14.26 -6.21 -9.73
N GLY A 62 13.49 -5.12 -9.65
CA GLY A 62 12.86 -4.45 -10.80
C GLY A 62 11.72 -5.23 -11.44
N GLN A 63 11.20 -6.26 -10.76
CA GLN A 63 10.06 -7.06 -11.20
C GLN A 63 8.70 -6.40 -10.89
N LEU A 64 8.69 -5.51 -9.90
CA LEU A 64 7.59 -4.64 -9.54
C LEU A 64 8.09 -3.21 -9.38
N THR A 65 7.21 -2.24 -9.64
CA THR A 65 7.40 -0.84 -9.24
C THR A 65 6.42 -0.47 -8.13
N ASP A 66 6.75 0.53 -7.32
CA ASP A 66 5.83 1.03 -6.29
C ASP A 66 4.47 1.44 -6.89
N ASP A 67 4.48 2.08 -8.07
CA ASP A 67 3.26 2.44 -8.81
C ASP A 67 2.44 1.22 -9.26
N GLU A 68 3.10 0.13 -9.65
CA GLU A 68 2.41 -1.12 -9.97
C GLU A 68 1.85 -1.79 -8.73
N VAL A 69 2.56 -1.75 -7.60
CA VAL A 69 2.05 -2.27 -6.32
C VAL A 69 0.81 -1.49 -5.93
N GLN A 70 0.86 -0.16 -5.92
CA GLN A 70 -0.27 0.69 -5.57
C GLN A 70 -1.46 0.48 -6.50
N ARG A 71 -1.26 0.50 -7.83
CA ARG A 71 -2.35 0.27 -8.80
C ARG A 71 -2.94 -1.14 -8.69
N SER A 72 -2.09 -2.14 -8.49
CA SER A 72 -2.53 -3.53 -8.33
C SER A 72 -3.24 -3.74 -7.00
N MET A 73 -2.88 -3.01 -5.95
CA MET A 73 -3.63 -2.98 -4.70
C MET A 73 -5.00 -2.33 -4.89
N MET A 74 -5.07 -1.16 -5.50
CA MET A 74 -6.36 -0.47 -5.69
C MET A 74 -7.33 -1.25 -6.60
N SER A 75 -6.80 -2.06 -7.52
CA SER A 75 -7.59 -2.89 -8.44
C SER A 75 -7.86 -4.32 -7.93
N GLY A 76 -7.33 -4.70 -6.76
CA GLY A 76 -7.46 -6.07 -6.26
C GLY A 76 -6.71 -7.11 -7.10
N GLN A 77 -5.68 -6.71 -7.85
CA GLN A 77 -4.91 -7.60 -8.72
C GLN A 77 -3.51 -7.92 -8.16
N LEU A 78 -3.12 -7.32 -7.04
CA LEU A 78 -1.78 -7.51 -6.48
C LEU A 78 -1.51 -8.98 -6.14
N GLY A 79 -2.47 -9.70 -5.55
CA GLY A 79 -2.28 -11.11 -5.21
C GLY A 79 -2.06 -12.00 -6.45
N LYS A 80 -2.71 -11.69 -7.58
CA LYS A 80 -2.47 -12.38 -8.85
C LYS A 80 -1.07 -12.10 -9.37
N ARG A 81 -0.63 -10.85 -9.33
CA ARG A 81 0.74 -10.45 -9.72
C ARG A 81 1.79 -11.17 -8.85
N LEU A 82 1.59 -11.19 -7.54
CA LEU A 82 2.53 -11.84 -6.62
C LEU A 82 2.61 -13.35 -6.83
N LYS A 83 1.48 -14.03 -7.09
CA LYS A 83 1.44 -15.46 -7.47
C LYS A 83 2.23 -15.77 -8.74
N GLN A 84 2.29 -14.84 -9.69
CA GLN A 84 3.08 -15.00 -10.91
C GLN A 84 4.57 -14.80 -10.68
N LEU A 85 4.95 -14.00 -9.70
CA LEU A 85 6.35 -13.70 -9.36
C LEU A 85 6.96 -14.76 -8.46
N SER A 86 6.19 -15.28 -7.50
CA SER A 86 6.64 -16.31 -6.58
C SER A 86 5.52 -17.27 -6.20
N PRO A 87 5.73 -18.60 -6.32
CA PRO A 87 4.78 -19.58 -5.81
C PRO A 87 4.60 -19.49 -4.29
N GLU A 88 5.64 -19.07 -3.56
CA GLU A 88 5.59 -18.85 -2.12
C GLU A 88 4.60 -17.74 -1.74
N ALA A 89 4.53 -16.67 -2.53
CA ALA A 89 3.54 -15.61 -2.32
C ALA A 89 2.11 -16.15 -2.45
N GLY A 90 1.89 -17.12 -3.34
CA GLY A 90 0.59 -17.77 -3.48
C GLY A 90 0.16 -18.53 -2.23
N GLN A 91 1.08 -19.28 -1.61
CA GLN A 91 0.82 -19.99 -0.37
C GLN A 91 0.57 -19.01 0.79
N LEU A 92 1.40 -17.98 0.93
CA LEU A 92 1.25 -16.97 1.98
C LEU A 92 -0.10 -16.25 1.90
N LEU A 93 -0.52 -15.84 0.70
CA LEU A 93 -1.82 -15.21 0.47
C LEU A 93 -2.99 -16.14 0.84
N SER A 94 -2.85 -17.43 0.55
CA SER A 94 -3.86 -18.44 0.89
C SER A 94 -3.97 -18.62 2.41
N ASP A 95 -2.82 -18.77 3.09
CA ASP A 95 -2.77 -18.94 4.54
C ASP A 95 -3.34 -17.73 5.28
N ILE A 96 -2.99 -16.51 4.85
CA ILE A 96 -3.51 -15.26 5.43
C ILE A 96 -5.03 -15.16 5.23
N SER A 97 -5.52 -15.50 4.03
CA SER A 97 -6.96 -15.51 3.74
C SER A 97 -7.71 -16.54 4.59
N GLN A 98 -7.16 -17.75 4.72
CA GLN A 98 -7.75 -18.80 5.56
C GLN A 98 -7.77 -18.38 7.04
N ALA A 99 -6.67 -17.83 7.56
CA ALA A 99 -6.62 -17.34 8.93
C ALA A 99 -7.65 -16.25 9.20
N SER A 100 -7.89 -15.36 8.23
CA SER A 100 -8.98 -14.38 8.32
C SER A 100 -10.36 -15.04 8.42
N LYS A 101 -10.63 -16.05 7.59
CA LYS A 101 -11.90 -16.80 7.61
C LYS A 101 -12.11 -17.57 8.92
N GLU A 102 -11.04 -18.05 9.53
CA GLU A 102 -11.06 -18.74 10.82
C GLU A 102 -11.19 -17.78 12.02
N GLY A 103 -11.31 -16.47 11.78
CA GLY A 103 -11.35 -15.46 12.84
C GLY A 103 -10.02 -15.27 13.58
N LYS A 104 -8.92 -15.82 13.04
CA LYS A 104 -7.55 -15.74 13.59
C LYS A 104 -6.81 -14.50 13.06
N GLY A 105 -7.51 -13.37 12.96
CA GLY A 105 -6.97 -12.08 12.56
C GLY A 105 -7.57 -10.95 13.40
N PRO A 106 -7.27 -9.68 13.10
CA PRO A 106 -7.80 -8.50 13.79
C PRO A 106 -9.30 -8.24 13.53
N GLY A 107 -10.07 -9.28 13.20
CA GLY A 107 -11.48 -9.22 12.79
C GLY A 107 -11.68 -9.04 11.28
N GLU A 108 -12.76 -9.59 10.73
CA GLU A 108 -13.11 -9.48 9.30
C GLU A 108 -13.15 -8.01 8.85
N GLU A 109 -13.78 -7.13 9.63
CA GLU A 109 -13.92 -5.70 9.32
C GLU A 109 -12.57 -4.98 9.11
N SER A 110 -11.53 -5.43 9.81
CA SER A 110 -10.20 -4.85 9.81
C SER A 110 -9.32 -5.41 8.70
N ILE A 111 -9.51 -6.68 8.34
CA ILE A 111 -8.73 -7.35 7.30
C ILE A 111 -9.33 -7.14 5.90
N LEU A 112 -10.66 -6.99 5.76
CA LEU A 112 -11.35 -6.86 4.46
C LEU A 112 -10.77 -5.78 3.53
N PRO A 113 -10.37 -4.58 3.99
CA PRO A 113 -9.73 -3.58 3.13
C PRO A 113 -8.39 -4.07 2.55
N LEU A 114 -7.63 -4.83 3.32
CA LEU A 114 -6.34 -5.40 2.90
C LEU A 114 -6.55 -6.58 1.97
N LEU A 115 -7.55 -7.44 2.24
CA LEU A 115 -7.87 -8.58 1.37
C LEU A 115 -8.41 -8.13 0.01
N GLY A 116 -9.29 -7.13 0.00
CA GLY A 116 -9.84 -6.55 -1.22
C GLY A 116 -8.73 -6.00 -2.12
N GLY A 117 -7.72 -5.35 -1.53
CA GLY A 117 -6.58 -4.85 -2.30
C GLY A 117 -5.65 -5.97 -2.80
N LEU A 118 -5.56 -7.07 -2.08
CA LEU A 118 -4.80 -8.25 -2.49
C LEU A 118 -5.56 -9.17 -3.45
N GLY A 119 -6.85 -8.91 -3.71
CA GLY A 119 -7.68 -9.77 -4.56
C GLY A 119 -8.03 -11.11 -3.94
N ILE A 120 -7.91 -11.24 -2.63
CA ILE A 120 -8.27 -12.45 -1.88
C ILE A 120 -9.72 -12.28 -1.46
N SER A 121 -10.64 -12.63 -2.37
CA SER A 121 -12.07 -12.59 -2.08
C SER A 121 -12.45 -13.70 -1.10
N PRO A 122 -13.29 -13.42 -0.08
CA PRO A 122 -13.94 -14.46 0.69
C PRO A 122 -14.99 -15.13 -0.22
N GLU A 123 -14.61 -16.22 -0.89
CA GLU A 123 -15.58 -17.21 -1.37
C GLU A 123 -15.93 -18.22 -0.28
#